data_AF-A0A0Q6DQN7-F1
#
_entry.id   AF-A0A0Q6DQN7-F1
#
_cell.length_a   1.000
_cell.length_b   1.000
_cell.length_c   1.000
_cell.angle_alpha   90.00
_cell.angle_beta   90.00
_cell.angle_gamma   90.00
#
_symmetry.space_group_name_H-M   'P 1'
#
loop_
_entity.id
_entity.type
_entity.pdbx_description
1 polymer ?
#
loop_
_entity_poly.entity_id
_entity_poly.type
_entity_poly.pdbx_seq_one_letter_code
_entity_poly.pdbx_strand_id
1 'polypeptide(L)' 'MDKKQKMEGARAFSRGVARHACPHEAGTIEFQDWMDGWAQQKSADEAAAQLFATQMQFSRAS' A
#
# COMPACT_ATOMS: atom_id res chain seq x y z
N MET A 1 20.26 4.91 -0.21
CA MET A 1 19.16 4.41 0.64
C MET A 1 18.51 3.25 -0.07
N ASP A 2 18.64 2.07 0.49
CA ASP A 2 18.24 0.80 -0.12
C ASP A 2 16.70 0.71 -0.10
N LYS A 3 16.06 0.87 -1.26
CA LYS A 3 14.59 0.92 -1.36
C LYS A 3 13.94 -0.47 -1.23
N LYS A 4 14.72 -1.51 -0.91
CA LYS A 4 14.28 -2.90 -0.92
C LYS A 4 13.14 -3.16 0.06
N GLN A 5 13.29 -2.74 1.31
CA GLN A 5 12.30 -2.95 2.38
C GLN A 5 10.99 -2.21 2.06
N LYS A 6 11.12 -1.00 1.52
CA LYS A 6 9.97 -0.23 1.05
C LYS A 6 9.21 -0.91 -0.08
N MET A 7 9.90 -1.48 -1.07
CA MET A 7 9.25 -2.28 -2.12
C MET A 7 8.64 -3.57 -1.56
N GLU A 8 9.26 -4.18 -0.55
CA GLU A 8 8.75 -5.38 0.10
C GLU A 8 7.44 -5.11 0.84
N GLY A 9 7.35 -4.01 1.60
CA GLY A 9 6.11 -3.61 2.27
C GLY A 9 4.97 -3.34 1.29
N ALA A 10 5.26 -2.65 0.18
CA ALA A 10 4.28 -2.45 -0.90
C ALA A 10 3.77 -3.78 -1.47
N ARG A 11 4.68 -4.71 -1.78
CA ARG A 11 4.33 -6.06 -2.27
C ARG A 11 3.54 -6.86 -1.25
N ALA A 12 3.82 -6.70 0.04
CA ALA A 12 3.10 -7.38 1.11
C ALA A 12 1.63 -6.95 1.14
N PHE A 13 1.35 -5.64 1.03
CA PHE A 13 -0.03 -5.16 0.88
C PHE A 13 -0.72 -5.78 -0.34
N SER A 14 -0.06 -5.77 -1.51
CA SER A 14 -0.63 -6.37 -2.73
C SER A 14 -0.94 -7.87 -2.61
N ARG A 15 -0.31 -8.57 -1.66
CA ARG A 15 -0.58 -9.98 -1.34
C ARG A 15 -1.64 -10.16 -0.25
N GLY A 16 -2.22 -9.09 0.28
CA GLY A 16 -3.19 -9.12 1.38
C GLY A 16 -2.56 -9.32 2.77
N VAL A 17 -1.24 -9.13 2.90
CA VAL A 17 -0.57 -9.24 4.20
C VAL A 17 -0.93 -8.05 5.07
N ALA A 18 -1.36 -8.32 6.31
CA ALA A 18 -1.70 -7.28 7.27
C ALA A 18 -0.46 -6.50 7.72
N ARG A 19 -0.63 -5.21 8.02
CA ARG A 19 0.45 -4.31 8.45
C ARG A 19 1.24 -4.81 9.67
N HIS A 20 0.58 -5.46 10.62
CA HIS A 20 1.22 -5.98 11.85
C HIS A 20 2.01 -7.27 11.63
N ALA A 21 1.92 -7.89 10.45
CA ALA A 21 2.72 -9.05 10.06
C ALA A 21 4.07 -8.64 9.43
N CYS A 22 4.52 -7.39 9.66
CA CYS A 22 5.85 -6.93 9.27
C CYS A 22 6.92 -7.86 9.89
N PRO A 23 7.86 -8.38 9.09
CA PRO A 23 8.88 -9.31 9.58
C PRO A 23 10.03 -8.60 10.32
N HIS A 24 10.10 -7.27 10.25
CA HIS A 24 11.18 -6.48 10.83
C HIS A 24 10.87 -6.06 12.27
N GLU A 25 11.91 -5.94 13.09
CA GLU A 25 11.77 -5.49 14.47
C GLU A 25 11.37 -4.02 14.55
N ALA A 26 10.40 -3.71 15.42
CA ALA A 26 9.92 -2.34 15.59
C ALA A 26 11.06 -1.39 16.05
N GLY A 27 11.09 -0.19 15.49
CA GLY A 27 12.13 0.82 15.77
C GLY A 27 13.38 0.72 14.89
N THR A 28 13.48 -0.28 14.03
CA THR A 28 14.52 -0.37 13.00
C THR A 28 14.18 0.47 11.76
N ILE A 29 15.20 0.82 10.96
CA ILE A 29 15.00 1.54 9.70
C ILE A 29 14.23 0.64 8.72
N GLU A 30 14.53 -0.65 8.70
CA GLU A 30 13.87 -1.65 7.88
C GLU A 30 12.38 -1.75 8.17
N PHE A 31 12.00 -1.71 9.45
CA PHE A 31 10.61 -1.65 9.85
C PHE A 31 9.93 -0.38 9.34
N GLN A 32 10.56 0.78 9.49
CA GLN A 32 9.99 2.04 9.01
C GLN A 32 9.81 2.04 7.49
N ASP A 33 10.83 1.62 6.74
CA ASP A 33 10.80 1.57 5.28
C ASP A 33 9.72 0.59 4.78
N TRP A 34 9.62 -0.59 5.39
CA TRP A 34 8.57 -1.56 5.05
C TRP A 34 7.17 -1.00 5.35
N MET A 35 6.98 -0.38 6.51
CA MET A 35 5.71 0.21 6.91
C MET A 35 5.28 1.35 5.99
N ASP A 36 6.24 2.19 5.57
CA ASP A 36 6.01 3.28 4.61
C ASP A 36 5.61 2.73 3.25
N GLY A 37 6.28 1.68 2.77
CA GLY A 37 5.95 1.01 1.51
C GLY A 37 4.55 0.42 1.51
N TRP A 38 4.20 -0.30 2.60
CA TRP A 38 2.89 -0.88 2.79
C TRP A 38 1.79 0.19 2.79
N ALA A 39 1.98 1.26 3.56
CA ALA A 39 1.03 2.36 3.67
C ALA A 39 0.86 3.11 2.33
N GLN A 40 1.95 3.33 1.59
CA GLN A 40 1.90 3.97 0.27
C GLN A 40 1.11 3.16 -0.73
N GLN A 41 1.33 1.83 -0.78
CA GLN A 41 0.58 0.96 -1.68
C GLN A 41 -0.91 0.91 -1.32
N LYS A 42 -1.25 0.86 -0.02
CA LYS A 42 -2.64 0.93 0.45
C LYS A 42 -3.33 2.21 -0.03
N SER A 43 -2.70 3.37 0.21
CA SER A 43 -3.29 4.65 -0.20
C SER A 43 -3.45 4.77 -1.71
N ALA A 44 -2.51 4.22 -2.48
CA ALA A 44 -2.61 4.19 -3.94
C ALA A 44 -3.77 3.31 -4.43
N ASP A 45 -3.97 2.15 -3.80
CA ASP A 45 -5.08 1.25 -4.12
C ASP A 45 -6.44 1.87 -3.77
N GLU A 46 -6.55 2.51 -2.61
CA GLU A 46 -7.75 3.25 -2.19
C GLU A 46 -8.08 4.41 -3.13
N ALA A 47 -7.07 5.15 -3.58
CA ALA A 47 -7.24 6.23 -4.55
C ALA A 47 -7.71 5.69 -5.92
N ALA A 48 -7.13 4.57 -6.39
CA ALA A 48 -7.54 3.93 -7.63
C ALA A 48 -8.99 3.43 -7.56
N ALA A 49 -9.39 2.83 -6.43
CA ALA A 49 -10.76 2.38 -6.21
C ALA A 49 -11.77 3.55 -6.23
N GLN A 50 -11.41 4.69 -5.63
CA GLN A 50 -12.25 5.90 -5.66
C GLN A 50 -12.40 6.48 -7.07
N LEU A 51 -11.31 6.54 -7.85
CA LEU A 51 -11.35 7.00 -9.24
C LEU A 51 -12.22 6.09 -10.10
N PHE A 52 -12.08 4.77 -9.95
CA PHE A 52 -12.91 3.81 -10.66
C PHE A 52 -14.40 3.94 -10.29
N ALA A 53 -14.71 4.04 -9.00
CA ALA A 53 -16.07 4.26 -8.53
C ALA A 53 -16.69 5.54 -9.10
N THR A 54 -15.91 6.62 -9.14
CA THR A 54 -16.32 7.92 -9.70
C THR A 54 -16.61 7.81 -11.19
N GLN A 55 -15.72 7.18 -11.97
CA GLN A 55 -15.91 7.00 -13.41
C GLN A 55 -17.17 6.18 -13.73
N MET A 56 -17.41 5.09 -12.98
CA MET A 56 -18.60 4.24 -13.15
C MET A 56 -19.91 4.97 -12.83
N GLN A 57 -19.91 5.93 -11.91
CA GLN A 57 -21.09 6.75 -11.62
C GLN A 57 -21.43 7.68 -12.78
N PHE A 58 -20.43 8.30 -13.42
CA PHE A 58 -20.65 9.18 -14.56
C PHE A 58 -21.12 8.41 -15.81
N SER A 59 -20.62 7.19 -16.05
CA SER A 59 -21.05 6.36 -17.19
C SER A 59 -22.48 5.80 -17.07
N ARG A 60 -23.06 5.78 -15.86
CA ARG A 60 -24.44 5.31 -15.62
C ARG A 60 -25.51 6.39 -15.75
N ALA A 61 -25.10 7.66 -15.80
CA ALA A 61 -25.99 8.82 -15.84
C ALA A 61 -26.15 9.43 -17.25
N SER A 62 -25.65 8.74 -18.29
CA SER A 62 -25.71 9.14 -19.71
C SER A 62 -26.65 8.25 -20.51
#